data_AF-A0A420YYL8-F1
#
_entry.id   AF-A0A420YYL8-F1
#
_cell.length_a   1.000
_cell.length_b   1.000
_cell.length_c   1.000
_cell.angle_alpha   90.00
_cell.angle_beta   90.00
_cell.angle_gamma   90.00
#
_symmetry.space_group_name_H-M   'P 1'
#
loop_
_entity.id
_entity.type
_entity.pdbx_description
1 polymer ?
#
loop_
_entity_poly.entity_id
_entity_poly.type
_entity_poly.pdbx_seq_one_letter_code
_entity_poly.pdbx_strand_id
1 'polypeptide(L)'
;MWQRIQTVWWILSILCIALFATQDLLLFTPNGESIPSFVLRSYGLVEIASDTTIKSSYSLLIIEAISIIISLTSIFIYKMRAFQIRLSILNAFVLLGLVGMIAYLGFDFQSAGASLGIKVWLALPFISIIFQALAAQGVIKDELIIRMSNRLR
;
A
#
# COMPACT_ATOMS: atom_id res chain seq x y z
N MET A 1 -26.15 -1.14 -6.60
CA MET A 1 -25.46 -1.41 -5.31
C MET A 1 -24.13 -0.66 -5.16
N TRP A 2 -23.81 0.31 -6.03
CA TRP A 2 -22.56 1.10 -6.00
C TRP A 2 -22.51 2.19 -4.92
N GLN A 3 -23.51 2.22 -4.04
CA GLN A 3 -23.75 3.28 -3.07
C GLN A 3 -23.55 2.76 -1.64
N ARG A 4 -22.51 1.94 -1.44
CA ARG A 4 -22.10 1.49 -0.11
C ARG A 4 -20.73 2.05 0.22
N ILE A 5 -20.58 2.63 1.40
CA ILE A 5 -19.38 3.38 1.77
C ILE A 5 -18.10 2.52 1.73
N GLN A 6 -18.18 1.19 1.89
CA GLN A 6 -17.02 0.28 1.76
C GLN A 6 -16.38 0.29 0.37
N THR A 7 -17.15 0.42 -0.72
CA THR A 7 -16.56 0.42 -2.07
C THR A 7 -15.76 1.68 -2.32
N VAL A 8 -16.15 2.79 -1.70
CA VAL A 8 -15.40 4.05 -1.75
C VAL A 8 -14.03 3.88 -1.07
N TRP A 9 -13.97 3.23 0.09
CA TRP A 9 -12.72 2.99 0.80
C TRP A 9 -11.76 2.09 0.00
N TRP A 10 -12.26 1.01 -0.62
CA TRP A 10 -11.41 0.17 -1.48
C TRP A 10 -10.92 0.92 -2.73
N ILE A 11 -11.75 1.75 -3.35
CA ILE A 11 -11.34 2.57 -4.51
C ILE A 11 -10.27 3.59 -4.10
N LEU A 12 -10.45 4.28 -2.97
CA LEU A 12 -9.45 5.24 -2.47
C LEU A 12 -8.14 4.53 -2.13
N SER A 13 -8.20 3.33 -1.54
CA SER A 13 -7.01 2.51 -1.30
C SER A 13 -6.29 2.15 -2.59
N ILE A 14 -7.01 1.73 -3.63
CA ILE A 14 -6.44 1.45 -4.97
C ILE A 14 -5.75 2.71 -5.53
N LEU A 15 -6.41 3.86 -5.47
CA LEU A 15 -5.84 5.12 -5.97
C LEU A 15 -4.57 5.51 -5.20
N CYS A 16 -4.57 5.39 -3.87
CA CYS A 16 -3.38 5.66 -3.06
C CYS A 16 -2.20 4.76 -3.43
N ILE A 17 -2.43 3.45 -3.61
CA ILE A 17 -1.36 2.51 -3.95
C ILE A 17 -0.89 2.68 -5.40
N ALA A 18 -1.81 2.93 -6.33
CA ALA A 18 -1.45 3.20 -7.72
C ALA A 18 -0.64 4.49 -7.86
N LEU A 19 -0.99 5.54 -7.12
CA LEU A 19 -0.19 6.76 -7.05
C LEU A 19 1.18 6.48 -6.42
N PHE A 20 1.21 5.78 -5.29
CA PHE A 20 2.44 5.42 -4.58
C PHE A 20 3.45 4.68 -5.48
N ALA A 21 2.98 3.74 -6.31
CA ALA A 21 3.81 2.98 -7.24
C ALA A 21 4.59 3.83 -8.27
N THR A 22 4.14 5.07 -8.50
CA THR A 22 4.76 6.01 -9.45
C THR A 22 5.69 7.02 -8.78
N GLN A 23 5.78 7.04 -7.44
CA GLN A 23 6.54 8.03 -6.71
C GLN A 23 7.95 7.55 -6.36
N ASP A 24 8.84 8.51 -6.12
CA ASP A 24 10.14 8.28 -5.50
C ASP A 24 9.94 7.99 -4.00
N LEU A 25 10.47 6.85 -3.54
CA LEU A 25 10.23 6.34 -2.19
C LEU A 25 11.27 6.85 -1.19
N LEU A 26 12.54 6.56 -1.48
CA LEU A 26 13.68 6.94 -0.66
C LEU A 26 14.77 7.56 -1.52
N LEU A 27 15.42 8.57 -0.97
CA LEU A 27 16.64 9.13 -1.52
C LEU A 27 17.83 8.64 -0.70
N PHE A 28 18.91 8.25 -1.38
CA PHE A 28 20.15 7.87 -0.74
C PHE A 28 21.25 8.84 -1.16
N THR A 29 21.97 9.34 -0.15
CA THR A 29 23.12 10.22 -0.30
C THR A 29 24.35 9.49 0.24
N PRO A 30 25.28 9.02 -0.60
CA PRO A 30 26.52 8.39 -0.18
C PRO A 30 27.36 9.30 0.72
N ASN A 31 28.15 8.69 1.61
CA ASN A 31 29.09 9.41 2.46
C ASN A 31 30.05 10.28 1.64
N GLY A 32 30.02 11.59 1.88
CA GLY A 32 30.88 12.59 1.22
C GLY A 32 30.18 13.42 0.14
N GLU A 33 28.96 13.07 -0.25
CA GLU A 33 28.15 13.86 -1.18
C GLU A 33 27.14 14.74 -0.44
N SER A 34 26.88 15.95 -0.97
CA SER A 34 25.87 16.87 -0.42
C SER A 34 24.48 16.70 -1.05
N ILE A 35 24.39 15.91 -2.13
CA ILE A 35 23.20 15.76 -2.97
C ILE A 35 22.91 14.26 -3.08
N PRO A 36 21.63 13.82 -3.03
CA PRO A 36 21.28 12.44 -3.24
C PRO A 36 21.63 11.99 -4.66
N SER A 37 22.31 10.85 -4.79
CA SER A 37 22.70 10.26 -6.08
C SER A 37 21.88 9.02 -6.45
N PHE A 38 21.22 8.37 -5.49
CA PHE A 38 20.34 7.23 -5.76
C PHE A 38 18.92 7.44 -5.24
N VAL A 39 17.95 6.87 -5.94
CA VAL A 39 16.54 6.84 -5.55
C VAL A 39 16.00 5.43 -5.59
N LEU A 40 15.23 5.06 -4.56
CA LEU A 40 14.41 3.86 -4.56
C LEU A 40 13.06 4.18 -5.19
N ARG A 41 12.72 3.47 -6.26
CA ARG A 41 11.39 3.41 -6.87
C ARG A 41 10.82 2.01 -6.72
N SER A 42 9.52 1.83 -6.95
CA SER A 42 8.87 0.52 -6.81
C SER A 42 9.44 -0.57 -7.74
N TYR A 43 10.12 -0.19 -8.82
CA TYR A 43 10.78 -1.10 -9.77
C TYR A 43 12.29 -1.29 -9.54
N GLY A 44 12.89 -0.61 -8.55
CA GLY A 44 14.30 -0.80 -8.19
C GLY A 44 15.03 0.48 -7.79
N LEU A 45 16.35 0.37 -7.72
CA LEU A 45 17.27 1.47 -7.43
C LEU A 45 17.74 2.11 -8.73
N VAL A 46 17.56 3.42 -8.80
CA VAL A 46 17.89 4.24 -9.96
C VAL A 46 18.90 5.30 -9.55
N GLU A 47 19.88 5.55 -10.41
CA GLU A 47 20.80 6.67 -10.28
C GLU A 47 20.15 7.95 -10.80
N ILE A 48 20.18 9.02 -10.00
CA ILE A 48 19.48 10.27 -10.32
C ILE A 48 20.14 11.01 -11.49
N ALA A 49 21.46 10.96 -11.61
CA ALA A 49 22.21 11.72 -12.61
C ALA A 49 22.02 11.19 -14.04
N SER A 50 21.89 9.87 -14.18
CA SER A 50 21.83 9.17 -15.46
C SER A 50 20.45 8.58 -15.76
N ASP A 51 19.52 8.59 -14.79
CA ASP A 51 18.24 7.86 -14.79
C ASP A 51 18.42 6.38 -15.16
N THR A 52 19.58 5.80 -14.84
CA THR A 52 19.87 4.39 -15.10
C THR A 52 19.51 3.53 -13.90
N THR A 53 18.84 2.42 -14.16
CA THR A 53 18.51 1.43 -13.13
C THR A 53 19.76 0.62 -12.81
N ILE A 54 20.34 0.83 -11.63
CA ILE A 54 21.52 0.09 -11.17
C ILE A 54 21.14 -1.30 -10.68
N LYS A 55 20.01 -1.37 -9.96
CA LYS A 55 19.51 -2.64 -9.41
C LYS A 55 18.00 -2.71 -9.56
N SER A 56 17.57 -3.47 -10.56
CA SER A 56 16.16 -3.78 -10.76
C SER A 56 15.63 -4.64 -9.62
N SER A 57 14.54 -4.21 -9.00
CA SER A 57 13.83 -4.98 -7.99
C SER A 57 12.34 -4.71 -8.12
N TYR A 58 11.61 -5.68 -8.66
CA TYR A 58 10.17 -5.59 -8.82
C TYR A 58 9.40 -6.05 -7.58
N SER A 59 10.10 -6.36 -6.48
CA SER A 59 9.49 -6.93 -5.29
C SER A 59 8.46 -5.98 -4.66
N LEU A 60 8.74 -4.68 -4.60
CA LEU A 60 7.80 -3.67 -4.10
C LEU A 60 6.59 -3.54 -5.03
N LEU A 61 6.83 -3.42 -6.34
CA LEU A 61 5.77 -3.35 -7.36
C LEU A 61 4.83 -4.57 -7.32
N ILE A 62 5.37 -5.78 -7.13
CA ILE A 62 4.57 -7.00 -7.01
C ILE A 62 3.66 -6.94 -5.77
N ILE A 63 4.17 -6.47 -4.62
CA ILE A 63 3.37 -6.34 -3.40
C ILE A 63 2.26 -5.28 -3.57
N GLU A 64 2.56 -4.15 -4.21
CA GLU A 64 1.59 -3.11 -4.56
C GLU A 64 0.50 -3.65 -5.48
N ALA A 65 0.89 -4.38 -6.53
CA ALA A 65 -0.03 -4.99 -7.49
C ALA A 65 -0.95 -6.02 -6.81
N ILE A 66 -0.41 -6.87 -5.93
CA ILE A 66 -1.20 -7.79 -5.11
C ILE A 66 -2.22 -7.01 -4.27
N SER A 67 -1.81 -5.89 -3.65
CA SER A 67 -2.71 -5.09 -2.83
C SER A 67 -3.87 -4.48 -3.63
N ILE A 68 -3.58 -4.00 -4.84
CA ILE A 68 -4.59 -3.48 -5.77
C ILE A 68 -5.56 -4.59 -6.18
N ILE A 69 -5.04 -5.77 -6.54
CA ILE A 69 -5.86 -6.93 -6.95
C ILE A 69 -6.78 -7.38 -5.81
N ILE A 70 -6.29 -7.43 -4.57
CA ILE A 70 -7.11 -7.80 -3.41
C ILE A 70 -8.24 -6.79 -3.20
N SER A 71 -7.94 -5.48 -3.27
CA SER A 71 -8.95 -4.43 -3.12
C SER A 71 -10.00 -4.48 -4.24
N LEU A 72 -9.56 -4.70 -5.48
CA LEU A 72 -10.43 -4.83 -6.64
C LEU A 72 -11.34 -6.06 -6.51
N THR A 73 -10.77 -7.20 -6.13
CA THR A 73 -11.50 -8.43 -5.85
C THR A 73 -12.54 -8.25 -4.74
N SER A 74 -12.19 -7.49 -3.70
CA SER A 74 -13.09 -7.19 -2.59
C SER A 74 -14.33 -6.40 -3.05
N ILE A 75 -14.19 -5.52 -4.05
CA ILE A 75 -15.32 -4.80 -4.64
C ILE A 75 -16.28 -5.77 -5.37
N PHE A 76 -15.76 -6.74 -6.12
CA PHE A 76 -16.57 -7.66 -6.92
C PHE A 76 -17.25 -8.78 -6.10
N ILE A 77 -16.67 -9.20 -4.98
CA ILE A 77 -17.22 -10.28 -4.14
C ILE A 77 -18.31 -9.78 -3.16
N TYR A 78 -19.25 -8.98 -3.65
CA TYR A 78 -20.31 -8.34 -2.83
C TYR A 78 -21.27 -9.32 -2.13
N LYS A 79 -21.30 -10.58 -2.57
CA LYS A 79 -22.17 -11.62 -1.99
C LYS A 79 -21.56 -12.29 -0.76
N MET A 80 -20.23 -12.31 -0.62
CA MET A 80 -19.53 -13.08 0.43
C MET A 80 -18.91 -12.14 1.48
N ARG A 81 -19.73 -11.61 2.39
CA ARG A 81 -19.32 -10.58 3.37
C ARG A 81 -18.16 -11.01 4.26
N ALA A 82 -18.20 -12.23 4.77
CA ALA A 82 -17.12 -12.80 5.58
C ALA A 82 -15.79 -12.84 4.80
N PHE A 83 -15.83 -13.09 3.48
CA PHE A 83 -14.64 -13.10 2.64
C PHE A 83 -14.12 -11.69 2.35
N GLN A 84 -15.00 -10.71 2.11
CA GLN A 84 -14.61 -9.30 1.94
C GLN A 84 -13.88 -8.75 3.18
N ILE A 85 -14.35 -9.08 4.38
CA ILE A 85 -13.72 -8.67 5.63
C ILE A 85 -12.33 -9.32 5.76
N ARG A 86 -12.22 -10.63 5.53
CA ARG A 86 -10.95 -11.36 5.56
C ARG A 86 -9.95 -10.82 4.55
N LEU A 87 -10.37 -10.52 3.32
CA LEU A 87 -9.53 -9.93 2.29
C LEU A 87 -9.05 -8.53 2.67
N SER A 88 -9.91 -7.69 3.27
CA SER A 88 -9.52 -6.34 3.69
C SER A 88 -8.46 -6.39 4.81
N ILE A 89 -8.63 -7.30 5.77
CA ILE A 89 -7.64 -7.55 6.83
C ILE A 89 -6.34 -8.10 6.25
N LEU A 90 -6.42 -9.10 5.37
CA LEU A 90 -5.27 -9.65 4.66
C LEU A 90 -4.52 -8.54 3.91
N ASN A 91 -5.24 -7.66 3.22
CA ASN A 91 -4.63 -6.58 2.47
C ASN A 91 -3.92 -5.56 3.37
N ALA A 92 -4.50 -5.26 4.54
CA ALA A 92 -3.82 -4.43 5.53
C ALA A 92 -2.48 -5.05 5.97
N PHE A 93 -2.41 -6.37 6.16
CA PHE A 93 -1.15 -7.06 6.45
C PHE A 93 -0.17 -7.04 5.27
N VAL A 94 -0.64 -7.17 4.02
CA VAL A 94 0.20 -7.04 2.83
C VAL A 94 0.83 -5.64 2.77
N LEU A 95 0.05 -4.60 3.04
CA LEU A 95 0.54 -3.21 3.10
C LEU A 95 1.51 -2.97 4.26
N LEU A 96 1.29 -3.60 5.43
CA LEU A 96 2.28 -3.59 6.51
C LEU A 96 3.59 -4.26 6.10
N GLY A 97 3.51 -5.36 5.36
CA GLY A 97 4.68 -6.04 4.78
C GLY A 97 5.43 -5.14 3.79
N LEU A 98 4.71 -4.39 2.95
CA LEU A 98 5.31 -3.40 2.05
C LEU A 98 6.09 -2.33 2.83
N VAL A 99 5.47 -1.72 3.84
CA VAL A 99 6.12 -0.72 4.70
C VAL A 99 7.35 -1.31 5.39
N GLY A 100 7.25 -2.54 5.91
CA GLY A 100 8.36 -3.25 6.54
C GLY A 100 9.52 -3.52 5.57
N MET A 101 9.22 -3.90 4.33
CA MET A 101 10.23 -4.14 3.29
C MET A 101 10.96 -2.84 2.92
N ILE A 102 10.23 -1.74 2.79
CA ILE A 102 10.80 -0.41 2.51
C ILE A 102 11.70 0.03 3.67
N ALA A 103 11.27 -0.15 4.92
CA ALA A 103 12.05 0.16 6.10
C ALA A 103 13.33 -0.68 6.16
N TYR A 104 13.24 -1.99 5.89
CA TYR A 104 14.39 -2.89 5.83
C TYR A 104 15.43 -2.43 4.80
N LEU A 105 14.99 -2.11 3.58
CA LEU A 105 15.88 -1.58 2.54
C LEU A 105 16.53 -0.27 2.98
N GLY A 106 15.75 0.63 3.58
CA GLY A 106 16.28 1.89 4.12
C GLY A 106 17.39 1.67 5.15
N PHE A 107 17.17 0.78 6.12
CA PHE A 107 18.17 0.46 7.14
C PHE A 107 19.42 -0.21 6.56
N ASP A 108 19.26 -1.11 5.59
CA ASP A 108 20.38 -1.77 4.91
C ASP A 108 21.31 -0.73 4.25
N PHE A 109 20.73 0.22 3.49
CA PHE A 109 21.51 1.32 2.89
C PHE A 109 22.11 2.28 3.92
N GLN A 110 21.38 2.58 4.99
CA GLN A 110 21.91 3.42 6.07
C GLN A 110 23.10 2.76 6.77
N SER A 111 23.04 1.45 7.00
CA SER A 111 24.12 0.68 7.60
C SER A 111 25.36 0.59 6.71
N ALA A 112 25.18 0.67 5.38
CA ALA A 112 26.26 0.78 4.40
C ALA A 112 26.90 2.19 4.34
N GLY A 113 26.44 3.13 5.17
CA GLY A 113 26.98 4.48 5.25
C GLY A 113 26.33 5.48 4.28
N ALA A 114 25.13 5.22 3.77
CA ALA A 114 24.36 6.24 3.06
C ALA A 114 23.46 7.02 4.03
N SER A 115 23.36 8.34 3.84
CA SER A 115 22.31 9.14 4.47
C SER A 115 20.99 8.94 3.73
N LEU A 116 19.89 8.89 4.50
CA LEU A 116 18.57 8.49 4.03
C LEU A 116 17.61 9.68 4.05
N GLY A 117 17.09 10.05 2.88
CA GLY A 117 16.05 11.05 2.70
C GLY A 117 14.68 10.39 2.53
N ILE A 118 13.80 10.57 3.51
CA ILE A 118 12.42 10.07 3.47
C ILE A 118 11.53 11.03 2.69
N LYS A 119 10.75 10.53 1.73
CA LYS A 119 9.74 11.31 1.02
C LYS A 119 8.38 11.23 1.70
N VAL A 120 7.59 12.29 1.59
CA VAL A 120 6.22 12.36 2.15
C VAL A 120 5.29 11.28 1.61
N TRP A 121 5.57 10.79 0.39
CA TRP A 121 4.78 9.74 -0.28
C TRP A 121 4.74 8.42 0.50
N LEU A 122 5.70 8.17 1.40
CA LEU A 122 5.67 7.03 2.32
C LEU A 122 4.42 7.00 3.21
N ALA A 123 3.71 8.12 3.38
CA ALA A 123 2.45 8.16 4.12
C ALA A 123 1.29 7.42 3.42
N LEU A 124 1.32 7.31 2.07
CA LEU A 124 0.24 6.69 1.28
C LEU A 124 -0.10 5.25 1.66
N PRO A 125 0.86 4.32 1.85
CA PRO A 125 0.55 2.97 2.30
C PRO A 125 -0.09 2.93 3.70
N PHE A 126 0.29 3.84 4.61
CA PHE A 126 -0.36 3.95 5.93
C PHE A 126 -1.81 4.42 5.81
N ILE A 127 -2.07 5.42 4.97
CA ILE A 127 -3.43 5.89 4.67
C ILE A 127 -4.26 4.75 4.06
N SER A 128 -3.66 3.97 3.16
CA SER A 128 -4.30 2.81 2.54
C SER A 128 -4.67 1.73 3.56
N ILE A 129 -3.84 1.46 4.56
CA ILE A 129 -4.16 0.55 5.68
C ILE A 129 -5.40 1.03 6.43
N ILE A 130 -5.52 2.34 6.70
CA ILE A 130 -6.70 2.91 7.36
C ILE A 130 -7.95 2.69 6.51
N PHE A 131 -7.85 2.89 5.19
CA PHE A 131 -8.97 2.63 4.28
C PHE A 131 -9.38 1.16 4.27
N GLN A 132 -8.45 0.21 4.33
CA GLN A 132 -8.78 -1.21 4.46
C GLN A 132 -9.54 -1.51 5.76
N ALA A 133 -9.13 -0.91 6.87
CA ALA A 133 -9.82 -1.05 8.15
C ALA A 133 -11.24 -0.46 8.11
N LEU A 134 -11.41 0.74 7.53
CA LEU A 134 -12.71 1.38 7.37
C LEU A 134 -13.64 0.59 6.44
N ALA A 135 -13.10 0.01 5.37
CA ALA A 135 -13.86 -0.86 4.47
C ALA A 135 -14.38 -2.10 5.21
N ALA A 136 -13.52 -2.78 5.98
CA ALA A 136 -13.89 -3.94 6.78
C ALA A 136 -14.99 -3.60 7.80
N GLN A 137 -14.85 -2.48 8.51
CA GLN A 137 -15.87 -2.01 9.45
C GLN A 137 -17.21 -1.70 8.76
N GLY A 138 -17.16 -1.12 7.56
CA GLY A 138 -18.36 -0.87 6.75
C GLY A 138 -19.12 -2.16 6.45
N VAL A 139 -18.42 -3.21 6.00
CA VAL A 139 -19.03 -4.52 5.71
C VAL A 139 -19.63 -5.16 6.97
N ILE A 140 -18.95 -5.07 8.11
CA ILE A 140 -19.46 -5.61 9.39
C ILE A 140 -20.76 -4.90 9.79
N LYS A 141 -20.80 -3.57 9.75
CA LYS A 141 -22.00 -2.79 10.09
C LYS A 141 -23.19 -3.16 9.19
N ASP A 142 -22.94 -3.28 7.90
CA ASP A 142 -23.96 -3.70 6.92
C ASP A 142 -24.50 -5.11 7.20
N GLU A 143 -23.68 -6.00 7.73
CA GLU A 143 -24.09 -7.35 8.12
C GLU A 143 -24.94 -7.36 9.39
N LEU A 144 -24.56 -6.56 10.38
CA LEU A 144 -25.33 -6.42 11.62
C LEU A 144 -26.74 -5.87 11.37
N ILE A 145 -26.88 -4.84 10.54
CA ILE A 145 -28.19 -4.24 10.20
C ILE A 145 -29.12 -5.29 9.59
N ILE A 146 -28.61 -6.12 8.68
CA ILE A 146 -29.42 -7.15 8.01
C ILE A 146 -29.80 -8.28 8.96
N ARG A 147 -28.89 -8.69 9.86
CA ARG A 147 -29.22 -9.67 10.89
C ARG A 147 -30.28 -9.15 11.86
N MET A 148 -30.21 -7.88 12.26
CA MET A 148 -31.20 -7.27 13.16
C MET A 148 -32.58 -7.19 12.49
N SER A 149 -32.65 -6.77 11.22
CA SER A 149 -33.91 -6.71 10.47
C SER A 149 -34.59 -8.08 10.34
N ASN A 150 -33.81 -9.16 10.20
CA ASN A 150 -34.36 -10.52 10.11
C ASN A 150 -34.87 -11.07 11.45
N ARG A 151 -34.49 -10.47 12.59
CA ARG A 151 -34.97 -10.91 13.93
C ARG A 151 -36.31 -10.28 14.32
N LEU A 152 -36.74 -9.23 13.63
CA LEU A 152 -38.00 -8.52 13.87
C LEU A 152 -39.14 -9.00 12.97
N ARG A 153 -38.86 -9.92 12.03
CA ARG A 153 -39.81 -10.59 11.17
C ARG A 153 -40.02 -12.01 11.68
#